data_AF-D3F7F3-F1
#
_entry.id   AF-D3F7F3-F1
#
_cell.length_a   1.000
_cell.length_b   1.000
_cell.length_c   1.000
_cell.angle_alpha   90.00
_cell.angle_beta   90.00
_cell.angle_gamma   90.00
#
_symmetry.space_group_name_H-M   'P 1'
#
loop_
_entity.id
_entity.type
_entity.pdbx_description
1 polymer ?
#
loop_
_entity_poly.entity_id
_entity_poly.type
_entity_poly.pdbx_seq_one_letter_code
_entity_poly.pdbx_strand_id
1 'polypeptide(L)'
;MIVQRVLKGICGIDAATAEEILRETGIVSNWWRGKGSVTPEEALVELTEPALLRHLNDYVAFGPQTPFISTTAGSVVRDASGGRNDVLTADHVATDFATDGFTRDGWVFSGYVFTLGRKAVTQEPFAEEVRELHVYTDYLRYQPEGELVAKIQIPAVQLEAAWPVTAEPDPANPGEWLWPSRGAVVPNDGVYVDPLELVNVREAL
;
A
#
# COMPACT_ATOMS: atom_id res chain seq x y z
N MET A 1 -16.88 -2.63 9.67
CA MET A 1 -15.58 -2.01 9.36
C MET A 1 -14.51 -2.85 10.02
N ILE A 2 -13.50 -3.26 9.26
CA ILE A 2 -12.34 -4.02 9.74
C ILE A 2 -11.12 -3.10 9.61
N VAL A 3 -10.22 -3.12 10.58
CA VAL A 3 -8.93 -2.43 10.50
C VAL A 3 -7.91 -3.43 10.02
N GLN A 4 -7.24 -3.12 8.91
CA GLN A 4 -6.14 -3.93 8.39
C GLN A 4 -4.83 -3.17 8.52
N ARG A 5 -3.84 -3.77 9.18
CA ARG A 5 -2.46 -3.27 9.18
C ARG A 5 -1.85 -3.49 7.79
N VAL A 6 -1.16 -2.49 7.28
CA VAL A 6 -0.58 -2.50 5.93
C VAL A 6 0.80 -1.86 5.92
N LEU A 7 1.60 -2.24 4.92
CA LEU A 7 2.83 -1.57 4.55
C LEU A 7 2.73 -0.99 3.14
N LYS A 8 3.40 0.13 2.92
CA LYS A 8 3.57 0.77 1.61
C LYS A 8 5.04 1.07 1.36
N GLY A 9 5.59 0.50 0.29
CA GLY A 9 6.87 0.94 -0.26
C GLY A 9 6.71 2.13 -1.20
N ILE A 10 7.60 3.13 -1.07
CA ILE A 10 7.73 4.26 -2.00
C ILE A 10 9.21 4.42 -2.37
N CYS A 11 9.53 4.20 -3.64
CA CYS A 11 10.87 4.33 -4.19
C CYS A 11 11.25 5.79 -4.46
N GLY A 12 12.54 6.11 -4.29
CA GLY A 12 13.16 7.32 -4.84
C GLY A 12 12.81 8.62 -4.14
N ILE A 13 12.29 8.55 -2.91
CA ILE A 13 12.03 9.73 -2.06
C ILE A 13 13.15 9.91 -1.03
N ASP A 14 13.42 11.16 -0.67
CA ASP A 14 14.38 11.50 0.38
C ASP A 14 13.74 11.50 1.78
N ALA A 15 14.58 11.68 2.81
CA ALA A 15 14.13 11.70 4.20
C ALA A 15 13.14 12.84 4.50
N ALA A 16 13.32 14.02 3.90
CA ALA A 16 12.43 15.16 4.12
C ALA A 16 11.03 14.88 3.55
N THR A 17 10.95 14.34 2.34
CA THR A 17 9.69 13.91 1.72
C THR A 17 9.03 12.79 2.53
N ALA A 18 9.82 11.84 3.04
CA ALA A 18 9.28 10.77 3.87
C ALA A 18 8.70 11.29 5.19
N GLU A 19 9.36 12.26 5.83
CA GLU A 19 8.84 12.93 7.03
C GLU A 19 7.57 13.74 6.75
N GLU A 20 7.50 14.46 5.63
CA GLU A 20 6.31 15.20 5.21
C GLU A 20 5.11 14.25 5.00
N ILE A 21 5.32 13.13 4.29
CA ILE A 21 4.30 12.09 4.11
C ILE A 21 3.85 11.54 5.47
N LEU A 22 4.81 11.22 6.34
CA LEU A 22 4.52 10.60 7.63
C LEU A 22 3.72 11.53 8.55
N ARG A 23 4.02 12.82 8.57
CA ARG A 23 3.53 13.75 9.60
C ARG A 23 2.47 14.73 9.12
N GLU A 24 2.38 15.00 7.82
CA GLU A 24 1.55 16.08 7.29
C GLU A 24 0.57 15.59 6.23
N THR A 25 1.09 15.12 5.10
CA THR A 25 0.27 14.90 3.90
C THR A 25 -0.36 13.51 3.85
N GLY A 26 0.25 12.52 4.50
CA GLY A 26 -0.11 11.12 4.28
C GLY A 26 0.33 10.63 2.90
N ILE A 27 -0.05 9.40 2.56
CA ILE A 27 0.25 8.82 1.25
C ILE A 27 -0.87 9.19 0.30
N VAL A 28 -0.58 9.98 -0.73
CA VAL A 28 -1.54 10.29 -1.80
C VAL A 28 -1.32 9.41 -3.03
N SER A 29 -2.40 9.14 -3.76
CA SER A 29 -2.37 8.44 -5.05
C SER A 29 -1.54 9.19 -6.08
N ASN A 30 -1.04 8.48 -7.10
CA ASN A 30 -0.27 9.09 -8.17
C ASN A 30 -1.11 10.11 -8.97
N TRP A 31 -2.40 9.83 -9.13
CA TRP A 31 -3.34 10.77 -9.74
C TRP A 31 -3.40 12.09 -8.97
N TRP A 32 -3.61 12.05 -7.65
CA TRP A 32 -3.57 13.27 -6.82
C TRP A 32 -2.20 13.94 -6.96
N ARG A 33 -1.11 13.20 -6.79
CA ARG A 33 0.26 13.75 -6.86
C ARG A 33 0.53 14.49 -8.17
N GLY A 34 0.11 13.95 -9.31
CA GLY A 34 0.25 14.58 -10.62
C GLY A 34 -0.66 15.79 -10.82
N LYS A 35 -1.82 15.81 -10.17
CA LYS A 35 -2.82 16.87 -10.29
C LYS A 35 -2.65 18.02 -9.29
N GLY A 36 -2.04 17.75 -8.14
CA GLY A 36 -1.86 18.67 -7.02
C GLY A 36 -3.07 18.77 -6.08
N SER A 37 -4.30 18.68 -6.59
CA SER A 37 -5.52 18.66 -5.77
C SER A 37 -6.63 17.84 -6.43
N VAL A 38 -7.53 17.30 -5.61
CA VAL A 38 -8.67 16.48 -6.02
C VAL A 38 -9.93 17.02 -5.35
N THR A 39 -11.00 17.22 -6.12
CA THR A 39 -12.31 17.57 -5.55
C THR A 39 -13.17 16.33 -5.31
N PRO A 40 -14.17 16.40 -4.41
CA PRO A 40 -15.11 15.29 -4.18
C PRO A 40 -15.85 14.83 -5.45
N GLU A 41 -16.21 15.75 -6.33
CA GLU A 41 -16.87 15.43 -7.60
C GLU A 41 -15.97 14.59 -8.51
N GLU A 42 -14.67 14.89 -8.53
CA GLU A 42 -13.69 14.17 -9.32
C GLU A 42 -13.42 12.79 -8.72
N ALA A 43 -13.35 12.69 -7.39
CA ALA A 43 -13.25 11.42 -6.69
C ALA A 43 -14.40 10.46 -7.08
N LEU A 44 -15.63 10.97 -7.14
CA LEU A 44 -16.80 10.18 -7.55
C LEU A 44 -16.72 9.67 -9.00
N VAL A 45 -16.05 10.41 -9.88
CA VAL A 45 -15.88 10.04 -11.30
C VAL A 45 -14.76 9.02 -11.47
N GLU A 46 -13.67 9.15 -10.72
CA GLU A 46 -12.47 8.31 -10.91
C GLU A 46 -12.52 7.00 -10.12
N LEU A 47 -13.21 6.95 -8.97
CA LEU A 47 -13.35 5.76 -8.14
C LEU A 47 -14.36 4.75 -8.70
N THR A 48 -13.96 4.08 -9.78
CA THR A 48 -14.80 3.12 -10.51
C THR A 48 -14.15 1.74 -10.58
N GLU A 49 -14.99 0.69 -10.70
CA GLU A 49 -14.49 -0.68 -10.85
C GLU A 49 -13.61 -0.87 -12.11
N PRO A 50 -13.91 -0.28 -13.28
CA PRO A 50 -12.99 -0.30 -14.41
C PRO A 50 -11.62 0.34 -14.12
N ALA A 51 -11.58 1.46 -13.39
CA ALA A 51 -10.32 2.09 -13.00
C ALA A 51 -9.53 1.19 -12.04
N LEU A 52 -10.20 0.53 -11.09
CA LEU A 52 -9.57 -0.44 -10.19
C LEU A 52 -8.99 -1.62 -10.96
N LEU A 53 -9.72 -2.17 -11.93
CA LEU A 53 -9.22 -3.29 -12.74
C LEU A 53 -8.01 -2.88 -13.60
N ARG A 54 -7.97 -1.64 -14.11
CA ARG A 54 -6.78 -1.10 -14.81
C ARG A 54 -5.61 -0.93 -13.85
N HIS A 55 -5.85 -0.45 -12.64
CA HIS A 55 -4.83 -0.35 -11.60
C HIS A 55 -4.20 -1.72 -11.30
N LEU A 56 -5.02 -2.77 -11.19
CA LEU A 56 -4.57 -4.12 -10.83
C LEU A 56 -3.90 -4.89 -11.98
N ASN A 57 -4.33 -4.66 -13.23
CA ASN A 57 -3.88 -5.46 -14.37
C ASN A 57 -2.98 -4.72 -15.36
N ASP A 58 -2.99 -3.39 -15.34
CA ASP A 58 -2.29 -2.52 -16.30
C ASP A 58 -1.60 -1.34 -15.58
N TYR A 59 -0.99 -1.62 -14.42
CA TYR A 59 -0.33 -0.61 -13.60
C TYR A 59 0.78 0.15 -14.35
N VAL A 60 1.47 -0.50 -15.31
CA VAL A 60 2.53 0.17 -16.09
C VAL A 60 1.98 1.35 -16.90
N ALA A 61 0.82 1.19 -17.54
CA ALA A 61 0.22 2.27 -18.33
C ALA A 61 -0.68 3.20 -17.50
N PHE A 62 -1.34 2.67 -16.46
CA PHE A 62 -2.33 3.42 -15.68
C PHE A 62 -1.79 3.95 -14.35
N GLY A 63 -0.64 3.47 -13.87
CA GLY A 63 -0.06 3.81 -12.58
C GLY A 63 0.10 5.32 -12.33
N PRO A 64 0.50 6.16 -13.29
CA PRO A 64 0.55 7.61 -13.08
C PRO A 64 -0.83 8.28 -12.94
N GLN A 65 -1.90 7.64 -13.43
CA GLN A 65 -3.27 8.16 -13.49
C GLN A 65 -4.20 7.50 -12.46
N THR A 66 -3.71 6.50 -11.73
CA THR A 66 -4.55 5.72 -10.84
C THR A 66 -4.95 6.54 -9.60
N PRO A 67 -6.25 6.59 -9.25
CA PRO A 67 -6.71 7.17 -7.99
C PRO A 67 -6.49 6.21 -6.82
N PHE A 68 -5.90 5.04 -7.06
CA PHE A 68 -5.72 3.99 -6.07
C PHE A 68 -4.28 3.95 -5.51
N ILE A 69 -4.14 3.39 -4.31
CA ILE A 69 -2.87 3.25 -3.61
C ILE A 69 -2.70 1.77 -3.25
N SER A 70 -1.76 1.11 -3.93
CA SER A 70 -1.37 -0.26 -3.60
C SER A 70 -0.61 -0.31 -2.30
N THR A 71 -1.14 -1.02 -1.31
CA THR A 71 -0.48 -1.39 -0.06
C THR A 71 -0.47 -2.91 0.06
N THR A 72 0.30 -3.46 1.00
CA THR A 72 0.34 -4.91 1.23
C THR A 72 0.11 -5.25 2.70
N ALA A 73 -0.65 -6.31 2.95
CA ALA A 73 -0.71 -6.98 4.25
C ALA A 73 -0.02 -8.35 4.23
N GLY A 74 0.71 -8.65 3.16
CA GLY A 74 1.22 -9.97 2.87
C GLY A 74 0.12 -10.99 2.56
N SER A 75 0.55 -12.14 2.08
CA SER A 75 -0.33 -13.26 1.77
C SER A 75 0.31 -14.60 2.10
N VAL A 76 -0.54 -15.62 2.15
CA VAL A 76 -0.12 -17.01 2.19
C VAL A 76 -0.82 -17.71 1.05
N VAL A 77 -0.06 -18.17 0.06
CA VAL A 77 -0.56 -18.98 -1.04
C VAL A 77 -0.32 -20.44 -0.71
N ARG A 78 -1.38 -21.25 -0.75
CA ARG A 78 -1.28 -22.69 -0.52
C ARG A 78 -1.00 -23.40 -1.83
N ASP A 79 0.19 -23.96 -1.97
CA ASP A 79 0.49 -24.88 -3.07
C ASP A 79 0.03 -26.28 -2.68
N ALA A 80 -1.19 -26.61 -3.12
CA ALA A 80 -1.79 -27.93 -2.90
C ALA A 80 -1.00 -29.06 -3.58
N SER A 81 -0.28 -28.76 -4.66
CA SER A 81 0.48 -29.77 -5.41
C SER A 81 1.82 -30.10 -4.75
N GLY A 82 2.50 -29.10 -4.21
CA GLY A 82 3.75 -29.24 -3.46
C GLY A 82 3.56 -29.48 -1.95
N GLY A 83 2.33 -29.41 -1.44
CA GLY A 83 2.03 -29.57 -0.02
C GLY A 83 2.67 -28.51 0.87
N ARG A 84 2.91 -27.31 0.33
CA ARG A 84 3.61 -26.22 1.02
C ARG A 84 2.79 -24.93 1.02
N ASN A 85 3.13 -24.05 1.95
CA ASN A 85 2.59 -22.69 2.01
C ASN A 85 3.71 -21.73 1.59
N ASP A 86 3.48 -21.02 0.50
CA ASP A 86 4.37 -19.96 0.05
C ASP A 86 3.91 -18.67 0.76
N VAL A 87 4.74 -18.18 1.67
CA VAL A 87 4.45 -16.98 2.47
C VAL A 87 5.16 -15.80 1.83
N LEU A 88 4.38 -14.82 1.39
CA LEU A 88 4.90 -13.56 0.91
C LEU A 88 4.56 -12.47 1.94
N THR A 89 5.55 -12.10 2.75
CA THR A 89 5.33 -11.17 3.86
C THR A 89 5.09 -9.75 3.36
N ALA A 90 4.33 -8.96 4.14
CA ALA A 90 4.12 -7.55 3.84
C ALA A 90 5.47 -6.80 3.72
N ASP A 91 6.42 -7.12 4.61
CA ASP A 91 7.76 -6.51 4.61
C ASP A 91 8.49 -6.80 3.29
N HIS A 92 8.43 -8.04 2.79
CA HIS A 92 9.10 -8.38 1.54
C HIS A 92 8.54 -7.54 0.38
N VAL A 93 7.22 -7.58 0.19
CA VAL A 93 6.56 -6.85 -0.89
C VAL A 93 6.80 -5.35 -0.77
N ALA A 94 6.64 -4.78 0.44
CA ALA A 94 6.85 -3.35 0.63
C ALA A 94 8.31 -2.93 0.39
N THR A 95 9.28 -3.75 0.79
CA THR A 95 10.70 -3.50 0.50
C THR A 95 11.00 -3.58 -0.99
N ASP A 96 10.45 -4.56 -1.71
CA ASP A 96 10.59 -4.68 -3.17
C ASP A 96 10.06 -3.42 -3.90
N PHE A 97 8.84 -2.98 -3.54
CA PHE A 97 8.25 -1.73 -4.07
C PHE A 97 9.04 -0.47 -3.67
N ALA A 98 9.52 -0.41 -2.43
CA ALA A 98 10.30 0.73 -1.94
C ALA A 98 11.66 0.84 -2.64
N THR A 99 12.14 -0.23 -3.28
CA THR A 99 13.45 -0.26 -3.90
C THR A 99 13.42 -0.46 -5.41
N ASP A 100 12.24 -0.46 -6.02
CA ASP A 100 12.05 -0.71 -7.46
C ASP A 100 12.80 -1.98 -7.91
N GLY A 101 12.50 -3.10 -7.23
CA GLY A 101 13.18 -4.37 -7.49
C GLY A 101 14.64 -4.37 -7.06
N PHE A 102 14.92 -3.80 -5.88
CA PHE A 102 16.26 -3.68 -5.30
C PHE A 102 17.23 -2.81 -6.09
N THR A 103 16.77 -1.96 -7.02
CA THR A 103 17.66 -1.15 -7.87
C THR A 103 17.89 0.27 -7.36
N ARG A 104 17.08 0.74 -6.40
CA ARG A 104 17.09 2.11 -5.88
C ARG A 104 16.74 2.15 -4.40
N ASP A 105 17.13 3.23 -3.74
CA ASP A 105 16.73 3.48 -2.36
C ASP A 105 15.29 3.99 -2.29
N GLY A 106 14.67 3.80 -1.13
CA GLY A 106 13.37 4.38 -0.83
C GLY A 106 12.96 4.17 0.62
N TRP A 107 11.65 4.23 0.86
CA TRP A 107 11.08 4.18 2.19
C TRP A 107 9.90 3.25 2.26
N VAL A 108 9.78 2.56 3.39
CA VAL A 108 8.59 1.77 3.73
C VAL A 108 7.83 2.50 4.83
N PHE A 109 6.52 2.62 4.63
CA PHE A 109 5.57 3.18 5.57
C PHE A 109 4.71 2.06 6.14
N SER A 110 4.46 2.14 7.44
CA SER A 110 3.54 1.26 8.16
C SER A 110 2.33 2.05 8.63
N GLY A 111 1.17 1.40 8.62
CA GLY A 111 -0.07 2.05 9.03
C GLY A 111 -1.24 1.10 9.01
N TYR A 112 -2.44 1.65 8.88
CA TYR A 112 -3.66 0.88 8.71
C TYR A 112 -4.59 1.49 7.67
N VAL A 113 -5.48 0.65 7.15
CA VAL A 113 -6.61 1.04 6.30
C VAL A 113 -7.89 0.41 6.85
N PHE A 114 -9.03 1.01 6.55
CA PHE A 114 -10.33 0.42 6.86
C PHE A 114 -10.79 -0.44 5.68
N THR A 115 -11.39 -1.59 5.96
CA THR A 115 -12.01 -2.44 4.94
C THR A 115 -13.45 -2.81 5.33
N LEU A 116 -14.23 -3.25 4.36
CA LEU A 116 -15.64 -3.66 4.55
C LEU A 116 -15.88 -5.16 4.37
N GLY A 117 -14.89 -5.96 3.98
CA GLY A 117 -15.08 -7.37 3.63
C GLY A 117 -15.99 -7.59 2.42
N ARG A 118 -16.17 -6.56 1.57
CA ARG A 118 -16.93 -6.60 0.31
C ARG A 118 -16.43 -5.48 -0.61
N LYS A 119 -16.72 -5.58 -1.91
CA LYS A 119 -16.40 -4.52 -2.88
C LYS A 119 -17.07 -3.22 -2.48
N ALA A 120 -16.32 -2.12 -2.45
CA ALA A 120 -16.83 -0.81 -2.07
C ALA A 120 -16.16 0.33 -2.86
N VAL A 121 -15.86 0.11 -4.14
CA VAL A 121 -14.93 0.95 -4.93
C VAL A 121 -15.24 2.45 -4.85
N THR A 122 -16.52 2.83 -4.92
CA THR A 122 -16.96 4.24 -4.86
C THR A 122 -16.92 4.85 -3.46
N GLN A 123 -16.71 4.05 -2.41
CA GLN A 123 -16.63 4.49 -1.02
C GLN A 123 -15.16 4.74 -0.67
N GLU A 124 -14.72 5.99 -0.83
CA GLU A 124 -13.35 6.43 -0.59
C GLU A 124 -12.75 5.96 0.75
N PRO A 125 -13.47 6.00 1.90
CA PRO A 125 -12.86 5.69 3.19
C PRO A 125 -12.42 4.22 3.38
N PHE A 126 -12.86 3.31 2.51
CA PHE A 126 -12.62 1.88 2.67
C PHE A 126 -11.69 1.35 1.58
N ALA A 127 -10.59 0.71 1.94
CA ALA A 127 -9.74 0.00 1.01
C ALA A 127 -10.41 -1.29 0.49
N GLU A 128 -10.00 -1.69 -0.71
CA GLU A 128 -10.43 -2.95 -1.33
C GLU A 128 -9.48 -4.09 -0.96
N GLU A 129 -10.04 -5.19 -0.46
CA GLU A 129 -9.29 -6.40 -0.11
C GLU A 129 -9.13 -7.30 -1.34
N VAL A 130 -8.34 -6.87 -2.32
CA VAL A 130 -8.18 -7.59 -3.60
C VAL A 130 -7.55 -8.99 -3.46
N ARG A 131 -6.84 -9.22 -2.35
CA ARG A 131 -6.34 -10.55 -1.96
C ARG A 131 -7.44 -11.53 -1.52
N GLU A 132 -8.64 -11.05 -1.15
CA GLU A 132 -9.73 -11.89 -0.66
C GLU A 132 -10.50 -12.51 -1.83
N LEU A 133 -10.29 -13.81 -2.06
CA LEU A 133 -10.86 -14.58 -3.16
C LEU A 133 -12.39 -14.68 -3.10
N HIS A 134 -13.00 -14.52 -1.93
CA HIS A 134 -14.46 -14.46 -1.82
C HIS A 134 -15.05 -13.12 -2.25
N VAL A 135 -14.24 -12.06 -2.36
CA VAL A 135 -14.66 -10.71 -2.79
C VAL A 135 -14.23 -10.43 -4.23
N TYR A 136 -12.98 -10.77 -4.58
CA TYR A 136 -12.39 -10.60 -5.91
C TYR A 136 -12.07 -11.98 -6.50
N THR A 137 -13.05 -12.53 -7.22
CA THR A 137 -13.00 -13.90 -7.75
C THR A 137 -12.29 -14.02 -9.10
N ASP A 138 -12.19 -12.92 -9.84
CA ASP A 138 -11.52 -12.89 -11.14
C ASP A 138 -10.00 -12.99 -10.95
N TYR A 139 -9.31 -13.50 -11.97
CA TYR A 139 -7.85 -13.56 -11.95
C TYR A 139 -7.27 -12.14 -11.87
N LEU A 140 -6.40 -11.92 -10.88
CA LEU A 140 -5.63 -10.70 -10.70
C LEU A 140 -4.15 -11.07 -10.64
N ARG A 141 -3.33 -10.48 -11.52
CA ARG A 141 -1.92 -10.84 -11.71
C ARG A 141 -1.11 -10.81 -10.42
N TYR A 142 -1.35 -9.80 -9.59
CA TYR A 142 -0.56 -9.52 -8.38
C TYR A 142 -1.30 -9.88 -7.08
N GLN A 143 -2.38 -10.68 -7.18
CA GLN A 143 -3.13 -11.15 -6.00
C GLN A 143 -2.24 -11.79 -4.91
N PRO A 144 -1.21 -12.60 -5.24
CA PRO A 144 -0.32 -13.17 -4.24
C PRO A 144 0.48 -12.16 -3.41
N GLU A 145 0.58 -10.89 -3.82
CA GLU A 145 1.30 -9.86 -3.06
C GLU A 145 0.54 -9.40 -1.82
N GLY A 146 -0.67 -9.93 -1.60
CA GLY A 146 -1.48 -9.59 -0.44
C GLY A 146 -1.96 -8.15 -0.49
N GLU A 147 -2.23 -7.66 -1.70
CA GLU A 147 -2.55 -6.27 -1.95
C GLU A 147 -3.86 -5.88 -1.24
N LEU A 148 -3.82 -4.70 -0.63
CA LEU A 148 -4.98 -3.91 -0.25
C LEU A 148 -4.90 -2.58 -0.95
N VAL A 149 -6.01 -2.18 -1.57
CA VAL A 149 -6.06 -1.00 -2.41
C VAL A 149 -6.78 0.13 -1.67
N ALA A 150 -6.03 1.07 -1.11
CA ALA A 150 -6.58 2.31 -0.60
C ALA A 150 -6.93 3.27 -1.75
N LYS A 151 -7.70 4.31 -1.45
CA LYS A 151 -8.26 5.23 -2.44
C LYS A 151 -7.81 6.64 -2.11
N ILE A 152 -7.33 7.35 -3.11
CA ILE A 152 -7.02 8.78 -3.14
C ILE A 152 -5.93 9.20 -2.15
N GLN A 153 -6.12 8.95 -0.86
CA GLN A 153 -5.22 9.26 0.23
C GLN A 153 -5.31 8.23 1.37
N ILE A 154 -4.17 7.88 1.96
CA ILE A 154 -4.05 7.33 3.31
C ILE A 154 -3.56 8.48 4.20
N PRO A 155 -4.42 9.09 5.02
CA PRO A 155 -4.06 10.24 5.86
C PRO A 155 -2.88 9.95 6.80
N ALA A 156 -2.09 10.98 7.12
CA ALA A 156 -0.96 10.87 8.05
C ALA A 156 -1.35 10.28 9.41
N VAL A 157 -2.57 10.56 9.89
CA VAL A 157 -3.11 10.01 11.15
C VAL A 157 -3.25 8.47 11.14
N GLN A 158 -3.21 7.85 9.96
CA GLN A 158 -3.25 6.39 9.80
C GLN A 158 -1.86 5.76 9.62
N LEU A 159 -0.80 6.57 9.54
CA LEU A 159 0.58 6.10 9.38
C LEU A 159 1.26 6.05 10.74
N GLU A 160 1.74 4.88 11.14
CA GLU A 160 2.35 4.63 12.43
C GLU A 160 3.85 4.97 12.44
N ALA A 161 4.56 4.57 11.40
CA ALA A 161 6.01 4.77 11.29
C ALA A 161 6.49 4.62 9.85
N ALA A 162 7.70 5.12 9.58
CA ALA A 162 8.42 4.88 8.33
C ALA A 162 9.88 4.48 8.59
N TRP A 163 10.52 3.81 7.64
CA TRP A 163 11.96 3.54 7.69
C TRP A 163 12.56 3.52 6.28
N PRO A 164 13.82 3.97 6.12
CA PRO A 164 14.49 3.90 4.83
C PRO A 164 14.92 2.45 4.56
N VAL A 165 14.96 2.11 3.27
CA VAL A 165 15.54 0.88 2.75
C VAL A 165 16.56 1.23 1.68
N THR A 166 17.74 0.62 1.75
CA THR A 166 18.86 0.89 0.85
C THR A 166 19.11 -0.31 -0.04
N ALA A 167 19.13 -0.07 -1.35
CA ALA A 167 19.47 -1.05 -2.36
C ALA A 167 20.99 -1.17 -2.51
N GLU A 168 21.51 -2.39 -2.44
CA GLU A 168 22.95 -2.65 -2.50
C GLU A 168 23.26 -3.73 -3.54
N PRO A 169 24.09 -3.45 -4.57
CA PRO A 169 24.55 -4.48 -5.50
C PRO A 169 25.35 -5.57 -4.76
N ASP A 170 25.23 -6.83 -5.18
CA ASP A 170 26.02 -7.90 -4.61
C ASP A 170 27.49 -7.81 -5.10
N PRO A 171 28.47 -7.52 -4.21
CA PRO A 171 29.85 -7.41 -4.61
C PRO A 171 30.46 -8.75 -5.07
N ALA A 172 29.87 -9.89 -4.69
CA ALA A 172 30.33 -11.22 -5.08
C ALA A 172 29.71 -11.70 -6.41
N ASN A 173 28.53 -11.19 -6.78
CA ASN A 173 27.77 -11.64 -7.94
C ASN A 173 27.35 -10.45 -8.83
N PRO A 174 28.18 -10.04 -9.81
CA PRO A 174 27.88 -8.90 -10.67
C PRO A 174 26.55 -9.08 -11.43
N GLY A 175 25.61 -8.16 -11.20
CA GLY A 175 24.27 -8.19 -11.80
C GLY A 175 23.18 -8.71 -10.84
N GLU A 176 23.56 -9.21 -9.66
CA GLU A 176 22.64 -9.53 -8.57
C GLU A 176 22.62 -8.40 -7.53
N TRP A 177 21.55 -8.37 -6.75
CA TRP A 177 21.34 -7.39 -5.68
C TRP A 177 21.18 -8.12 -4.35
N LEU A 178 21.74 -7.55 -3.30
CA LEU A 178 21.53 -8.02 -1.95
C LEU A 178 20.11 -7.69 -1.50
N TRP A 179 19.63 -8.43 -0.50
CA TRP A 179 18.42 -8.03 0.20
C TRP A 179 18.61 -6.61 0.79
N PRO A 180 17.70 -5.65 0.53
CA PRO A 180 17.89 -4.27 0.96
C PRO A 180 18.10 -4.13 2.47
N SER A 181 19.05 -3.28 2.85
CA SER A 181 19.29 -2.99 4.25
C SER A 181 18.21 -2.06 4.78
N ARG A 182 17.73 -2.33 6.00
CA ARG A 182 16.70 -1.53 6.67
C ARG A 182 17.36 -0.56 7.64
N GLY A 183 17.05 0.73 7.51
CA GLY A 183 17.49 1.75 8.46
C GLY A 183 16.62 1.86 9.71
N ALA A 184 16.88 2.89 10.51
CA ALA A 184 16.15 3.13 11.74
C ALA A 184 14.68 3.48 11.50
N VAL A 185 13.81 3.01 12.39
CA VAL A 185 12.38 3.32 12.37
C VAL A 185 12.16 4.74 12.89
N VAL A 186 11.41 5.53 12.13
CA VAL A 186 10.93 6.87 12.47
C VAL A 186 9.46 6.75 12.87
N PRO A 187 9.11 6.88 14.15
CA PRO A 187 7.72 6.81 14.59
C PRO A 187 6.95 8.11 14.30
N ASN A 188 5.65 7.98 14.09
CA ASN A 188 4.72 9.09 13.91
C ASN A 188 3.99 9.49 15.20
N ASP A 189 4.75 9.77 16.27
CA ASP A 189 4.18 10.10 17.58
C ASP A 189 3.41 11.44 17.63
N GLY A 190 3.39 12.20 16.53
CA GLY A 190 2.79 13.53 16.48
C GLY A 190 1.31 13.53 16.11
N VAL A 191 0.90 12.69 15.14
CA VAL A 191 -0.46 12.70 14.58
C VAL A 191 -1.09 11.32 14.44
N TYR A 192 -0.33 10.24 14.62
CA TYR A 192 -0.86 8.89 14.52
C TYR A 192 -1.95 8.63 15.56
N VAL A 193 -3.03 7.96 15.12
CA VAL A 193 -4.12 7.50 15.98
C VAL A 193 -4.15 5.98 15.94
N ASP A 194 -3.96 5.32 17.08
CA ASP A 194 -4.07 3.87 17.19
C ASP A 194 -5.50 3.43 16.79
N PRO A 195 -5.66 2.56 15.77
CA PRO A 195 -6.97 2.15 15.33
C PRO A 195 -7.78 1.42 16.42
N LEU A 196 -7.14 0.88 17.46
CA LEU A 196 -7.83 0.29 18.62
C LEU A 196 -8.63 1.32 19.42
N GLU A 197 -8.23 2.60 19.39
CA GLU A 197 -8.99 3.70 19.99
C GLU A 197 -10.30 3.97 19.23
N LEU A 198 -10.39 3.52 17.97
CA LEU A 198 -11.56 3.71 17.09
C LEU A 198 -12.57 2.55 17.18
N VAL A 199 -12.28 1.47 17.89
CA VAL A 199 -13.09 0.22 17.86
C VAL A 199 -14.46 0.35 18.53
N ASN A 200 -14.74 1.48 19.20
CA ASN A 200 -16.05 1.77 19.81
C ASN A 200 -17.07 2.44 18.88
N VAL A 201 -16.91 2.41 17.55
CA VAL A 201 -17.92 2.90 16.60
C VAL A 201 -19.21 2.07 16.75
N ARG A 202 -20.16 2.60 17.54
CA ARG A 202 -21.54 2.12 17.64
C ARG A 202 -22.43 3.02 16.80
N GLU A 203 -23.52 2.47 16.29
CA GLU A 203 -24.59 3.26 15.69
C GLU A 203 -25.04 4.32 16.72
N ALA A 204 -24.98 5.60 16.33
CA ALA A 204 -25.60 6.66 17.11
C ALA A 204 -27.12 6.55 16.89
N LEU A 205 -27.85 6.28 17.96
CA LEU A 205 -29.32 6.25 17.98
C LEU A 205 -29.93 7.60 17.55
#